data_AF-A0A2D6ZPS5-F1
#
_entry.id   AF-A0A2D6ZPS5-F1
#
_cell.length_a   1.000
_cell.length_b   1.000
_cell.length_c   1.000
_cell.angle_alpha   90.00
_cell.angle_beta   90.00
_cell.angle_gamma   90.00
#
_symmetry.space_group_name_H-M   'P 1'
#
loop_
_entity.id
_entity.type
_entity.pdbx_description
1 polymer ?
#
loop_
_entity_poly.entity_id
_entity_poly.type
_entity_poly.pdbx_seq_one_letter_code
_entity_poly.pdbx_strand_id
1 'polypeptide(L)'
;MKFNIKLWLPIVVIYTVFFLWYTNLSGPLTDQEIETYKKIFEESNSDRRDSEQWETAFKFMSEDDGKDFYMVNFLDRNESPRTMEATGEGATSLDLQMHYMEYMWPQQFKRASHPVFFANVLNPALDIVAAQGMEKWDIVAIFRYRSRRDLFEIGLNPVFDERHEYKVEALDKTIAIPVETPFITDLRLALFVFLLLFGLIVERIRS
;
A
#
# COMPACT_ATOMS: atom_id res chain seq x y z
N MET A 1 -32.13 7.66 -30.29
CA MET A 1 -31.49 6.64 -29.45
C MET A 1 -32.37 6.44 -28.22
N LYS A 2 -32.92 5.24 -27.98
CA LYS A 2 -33.69 4.97 -26.75
C LYS A 2 -32.72 4.47 -25.68
N PHE A 3 -32.66 5.15 -24.54
CA PHE A 3 -31.79 4.77 -23.42
C PHE A 3 -32.09 3.34 -22.95
N ASN A 4 -31.09 2.45 -23.01
CA ASN A 4 -31.26 1.05 -22.63
C ASN A 4 -30.96 0.81 -21.15
N ILE A 5 -31.98 0.89 -20.30
CA ILE A 5 -31.83 0.70 -18.84
C ILE A 5 -31.22 -0.65 -18.47
N LYS A 6 -31.46 -1.72 -19.24
CA LYS A 6 -30.93 -3.07 -18.96
C LYS A 6 -29.42 -3.15 -19.18
N LEU A 7 -28.86 -2.26 -20.01
CA LEU A 7 -27.42 -2.13 -20.23
C LEU A 7 -26.78 -1.22 -19.19
N TRP A 8 -27.38 -0.05 -18.97
CA TRP A 8 -26.77 1.01 -18.15
C TRP A 8 -26.87 0.75 -16.65
N LEU A 9 -27.93 0.09 -16.17
CA LEU A 9 -28.10 -0.18 -14.74
C LEU A 9 -26.96 -1.05 -14.15
N PRO A 10 -26.58 -2.20 -14.75
CA PRO A 10 -25.44 -2.97 -14.26
C PRO A 10 -24.13 -2.18 -14.25
N ILE A 11 -23.88 -1.36 -15.28
CA ILE A 11 -22.68 -0.52 -15.39
C ILE A 11 -22.61 0.46 -14.21
N VAL A 12 -23.70 1.18 -13.94
CA VAL A 12 -23.79 2.13 -12.82
C VAL A 12 -23.60 1.42 -11.48
N VAL A 13 -24.22 0.25 -11.30
CA VAL A 13 -24.07 -0.54 -10.07
C VAL A 13 -22.62 -0.96 -9.85
N ILE A 14 -21.96 -1.51 -10.88
CA ILE A 14 -20.54 -1.93 -10.80
C ILE A 14 -19.65 -0.75 -10.43
N TYR A 15 -19.80 0.38 -11.14
CA TYR A 15 -19.03 1.58 -10.86
C TYR A 15 -19.26 2.09 -9.44
N THR A 16 -20.52 2.11 -8.99
CA THR A 16 -20.89 2.62 -7.66
C THR A 16 -20.30 1.74 -6.55
N VAL A 17 -20.42 0.42 -6.66
CA VAL A 17 -19.84 -0.52 -5.69
C VAL A 17 -18.32 -0.37 -5.63
N PHE A 18 -17.65 -0.28 -6.78
CA PHE A 18 -16.22 -0.02 -6.84
C PHE A 18 -15.85 1.31 -6.20
N PHE A 19 -16.55 2.40 -6.54
CA PHE A 19 -16.26 3.74 -6.04
C PHE A 19 -16.39 3.82 -4.51
N LEU A 20 -17.44 3.20 -3.94
CA LEU A 20 -17.67 3.15 -2.50
C LEU A 20 -16.61 2.33 -1.75
N TRP A 21 -16.12 1.24 -2.35
CA TRP A 21 -15.05 0.42 -1.76
C TRP A 21 -13.68 1.11 -1.87
N TYR A 22 -13.40 1.72 -3.03
CA TYR A 22 -12.08 2.25 -3.40
C TYR A 22 -11.78 3.64 -2.83
N THR A 23 -12.82 4.40 -2.45
CA THR A 23 -12.70 5.75 -1.91
C THR A 23 -12.78 5.73 -0.38
N ASN A 24 -11.89 6.48 0.28
CA ASN A 24 -12.06 6.79 1.69
C ASN A 24 -13.23 7.77 1.87
N LEU A 25 -14.37 7.28 2.35
CA LEU A 25 -15.56 8.10 2.64
C LEU A 25 -15.61 8.59 4.09
N SER A 26 -14.75 8.05 4.96
CA SER A 26 -14.70 8.43 6.38
C SER A 26 -14.00 9.77 6.62
N GLY A 27 -13.27 10.28 5.61
CA GLY A 27 -12.47 11.49 5.76
C GLY A 27 -11.18 11.26 6.56
N PRO A 28 -10.54 12.34 7.04
CA PRO A 28 -9.32 12.26 7.82
C PRO A 28 -9.55 11.61 9.19
N LEU A 29 -8.46 11.14 9.79
CA LEU A 29 -8.41 10.69 11.18
C LEU A 29 -8.83 11.80 12.16
N THR A 30 -9.63 11.43 13.15
CA THR A 30 -9.99 12.31 14.28
C THR A 30 -8.93 12.25 15.37
N ASP A 31 -8.85 13.29 16.20
CA ASP A 31 -7.93 13.34 17.35
C ASP A 31 -8.10 12.14 18.29
N GLN A 32 -9.35 11.69 18.50
CA GLN A 32 -9.65 10.53 19.33
C GLN A 32 -9.08 9.23 18.75
N GLU A 33 -9.15 9.06 17.44
CA GLU A 33 -8.58 7.88 16.77
C GLU A 33 -7.06 7.92 16.80
N ILE A 34 -6.48 9.10 16.62
CA ILE A 34 -5.04 9.32 16.74
C ILE A 34 -4.55 8.94 18.13
N GLU A 35 -5.22 9.42 19.18
CA GLU A 35 -4.90 9.08 20.58
C GLU A 35 -5.08 7.59 20.85
N THR A 36 -6.14 6.98 20.32
CA THR A 36 -6.39 5.54 20.46
C THR A 36 -5.25 4.72 19.84
N TYR A 37 -4.81 5.08 18.64
CA TYR A 37 -3.72 4.40 17.96
C TYR A 37 -2.38 4.59 18.68
N LYS A 38 -2.12 5.79 19.22
CA LYS A 38 -0.97 6.06 20.11
C LYS A 38 -0.93 5.11 21.29
N LYS A 39 -2.05 5.02 22.00
CA LYS A 39 -2.19 4.13 23.14
C LYS A 39 -1.99 2.66 22.77
N ILE A 40 -2.60 2.18 21.69
CA ILE A 40 -2.45 0.80 21.22
C ILE A 40 -0.97 0.47 20.98
N PHE A 41 -0.20 1.39 20.39
CA PHE A 41 1.21 1.16 20.13
C PHE A 41 2.07 1.23 21.39
N GLU A 42 1.83 2.20 22.28
CA GLU A 42 2.54 2.31 23.54
C GLU A 42 2.38 1.03 24.39
N GLU A 43 1.17 0.46 24.39
CA GLU A 43 0.83 -0.80 25.08
C GLU A 43 1.30 -2.05 24.33
N SER A 44 1.71 -1.93 23.06
CA SER A 44 2.24 -3.05 22.27
C SER A 44 3.64 -3.46 22.74
N ASN A 45 4.01 -4.72 22.56
CA ASN A 45 5.39 -5.19 22.78
C ASN A 45 6.27 -5.03 21.53
N SER A 46 5.94 -4.11 20.63
CA SER A 46 6.66 -3.95 19.37
C SER A 46 8.07 -3.41 19.61
N ASP A 47 9.06 -4.07 19.02
CA ASP A 47 10.46 -3.59 18.97
C ASP A 47 10.59 -2.25 18.22
N ARG A 48 9.57 -1.87 17.44
CA ARG A 48 9.52 -0.58 16.74
C ARG A 48 9.42 0.62 17.68
N ARG A 49 9.07 0.42 18.96
CA ARG A 49 8.93 1.49 19.96
C ARG A 49 10.22 2.26 20.22
N ASP A 50 11.36 1.60 20.10
CA ASP A 50 12.67 2.20 20.40
C ASP A 50 13.24 2.99 19.20
N SER A 51 12.45 3.20 18.14
CA SER A 51 12.86 3.89 16.92
C SER A 51 12.20 5.27 16.78
N GLU A 52 12.99 6.28 16.35
CA GLU A 52 12.47 7.61 15.98
C GLU A 52 11.50 7.57 14.77
N GLN A 53 11.46 6.45 14.05
CA GLN A 53 10.57 6.25 12.90
C GLN A 53 9.11 6.34 13.32
N TRP A 54 8.79 5.96 14.55
CA TRP A 54 7.42 5.97 15.03
C TRP A 54 6.87 7.37 15.29
N GLU A 55 7.69 8.29 15.80
CA GLU A 55 7.30 9.70 15.95
C GLU A 55 7.02 10.33 14.59
N THR A 56 7.85 10.02 13.59
CA THR A 56 7.65 10.46 12.21
C THR A 56 6.37 9.87 11.62
N ALA A 57 6.10 8.58 11.85
CA ALA A 57 4.87 7.94 11.42
C ALA A 57 3.64 8.62 12.05
N PHE A 58 3.65 8.90 13.36
CA PHE A 58 2.53 9.56 14.00
C PHE A 58 2.35 11.02 13.66
N LYS A 59 3.43 11.74 13.34
CA LYS A 59 3.31 13.04 12.71
C LYS A 59 2.58 12.92 11.37
N PHE A 60 2.99 11.99 10.51
CA PHE A 60 2.29 11.70 9.25
C PHE A 60 0.83 11.30 9.50
N MET A 61 0.52 10.56 10.56
CA MET A 61 -0.86 10.25 10.92
C MET A 61 -1.67 11.49 11.29
N SER A 62 -1.09 12.42 12.04
CA SER A 62 -1.77 13.63 12.53
C SER A 62 -2.05 14.67 11.45
N GLU A 63 -1.29 14.63 10.35
CA GLU A 63 -1.44 15.54 9.21
C GLU A 63 -2.41 14.96 8.15
N ASP A 64 -3.28 14.01 8.53
CA ASP A 64 -4.19 13.32 7.61
C ASP A 64 -5.16 14.29 6.93
N ASP A 65 -5.17 14.26 5.60
CA ASP A 65 -6.07 15.03 4.75
C ASP A 65 -7.20 14.17 4.17
N GLY A 66 -7.30 12.91 4.61
CA GLY A 66 -8.35 11.96 4.24
C GLY A 66 -8.19 11.38 2.83
N LYS A 67 -7.15 11.76 2.10
CA LYS A 67 -6.89 11.28 0.74
C LYS A 67 -6.13 9.95 0.75
N ASP A 68 -6.13 9.31 -0.40
CA ASP A 68 -5.20 8.22 -0.67
C ASP A 68 -3.78 8.77 -0.85
N PHE A 69 -2.81 7.89 -0.69
CA PHE A 69 -1.39 8.20 -0.89
C PHE A 69 -0.66 6.97 -1.39
N TYR A 70 0.57 7.17 -1.85
CA TYR A 70 1.43 6.12 -2.36
C TYR A 70 2.64 5.97 -1.44
N MET A 71 3.01 4.73 -1.13
CA MET A 71 4.23 4.40 -0.42
C MET A 71 5.25 3.91 -1.45
N VAL A 72 6.29 4.71 -1.68
CA VAL A 72 7.41 4.33 -2.55
C VAL A 72 8.47 3.65 -1.70
N ASN A 73 8.72 2.38 -1.98
CA ASN A 73 9.65 1.55 -1.24
C ASN A 73 10.86 1.23 -2.13
N PHE A 74 12.04 1.43 -1.59
CA PHE A 74 13.27 0.87 -2.14
C PHE A 74 13.76 -0.21 -1.19
N LEU A 75 14.12 -1.37 -1.74
CA LEU A 75 14.44 -2.58 -1.00
C LEU A 75 15.78 -3.12 -1.51
N ASP A 76 16.70 -3.38 -0.59
CA ASP A 76 17.97 -4.06 -0.82
C ASP A 76 17.88 -5.42 -0.12
N ARG A 77 18.01 -6.52 -0.85
CA ARG A 77 17.77 -7.86 -0.30
C ARG A 77 18.94 -8.28 0.57
N ASN A 78 18.63 -8.91 1.69
CA ASN A 78 19.62 -9.65 2.45
C ASN A 78 19.95 -10.95 1.71
N GLU A 79 21.18 -11.07 1.22
CA GLU A 79 21.67 -12.26 0.50
C GLU A 79 21.93 -13.46 1.44
N SER A 80 21.93 -13.24 2.75
CA SER A 80 22.19 -14.28 3.76
C SER A 80 21.34 -14.05 5.01
N PRO A 81 20.00 -14.13 4.89
CA PRO A 81 19.11 -13.95 6.03
C PRO A 81 19.34 -15.05 7.06
N ARG A 82 19.15 -14.70 8.33
CA ARG A 82 19.18 -15.65 9.43
C ARG A 82 18.02 -16.63 9.31
N THR A 83 18.22 -17.82 9.87
CA THR A 83 17.14 -18.79 10.00
C THR A 83 16.05 -18.23 10.91
N MET A 84 14.84 -18.10 10.37
CA MET A 84 13.65 -17.67 11.11
C MET A 84 12.65 -18.83 11.26
N GLU A 85 11.87 -18.82 12.34
CA GLU A 85 11.01 -19.95 12.74
C GLU A 85 10.05 -20.40 11.63
N ALA A 86 9.35 -19.45 10.97
CA ALA A 86 8.32 -19.78 9.99
C ALA A 86 8.85 -20.15 8.60
N THR A 87 10.08 -19.75 8.25
CA THR A 87 10.67 -20.00 6.92
C THR A 87 11.72 -21.09 6.93
N GLY A 88 12.33 -21.39 8.09
CA GLY A 88 13.28 -22.49 8.27
C GLY A 88 14.69 -22.21 7.76
N GLU A 89 15.54 -23.24 7.87
CA GLU A 89 16.96 -23.18 7.48
C GLU A 89 17.11 -23.07 5.95
N GLY A 90 18.03 -22.21 5.50
CA GLY A 90 18.31 -22.00 4.08
C GLY A 90 17.25 -21.17 3.34
N ALA A 91 16.27 -20.58 4.05
CA ALA A 91 15.31 -19.67 3.47
C ALA A 91 15.98 -18.45 2.84
N THR A 92 15.47 -18.01 1.69
CA THR A 92 15.95 -16.83 0.97
C THR A 92 15.25 -15.57 1.44
N SER A 93 15.80 -14.38 1.12
CA SER A 93 15.10 -13.10 1.32
C SER A 93 13.70 -13.09 0.69
N LEU A 94 13.50 -13.78 -0.44
CA LEU A 94 12.20 -13.90 -1.07
C LEU A 94 11.22 -14.71 -0.21
N ASP A 95 11.67 -15.80 0.42
CA ASP A 95 10.82 -16.63 1.27
C ASP A 95 10.32 -15.86 2.50
N LEU A 96 11.21 -15.10 3.15
CA LEU A 96 10.86 -14.21 4.26
C LEU A 96 9.91 -13.10 3.81
N GLN A 97 10.16 -12.47 2.65
CA GLN A 97 9.25 -11.47 2.09
C GLN A 97 7.88 -12.06 1.76
N MET A 98 7.80 -13.27 1.20
CA MET A 98 6.52 -13.94 0.92
C MET A 98 5.74 -14.19 2.21
N HIS A 99 6.40 -14.66 3.27
CA HIS A 99 5.78 -14.85 4.58
C HIS A 99 5.21 -13.55 5.15
N TYR A 100 5.93 -12.43 5.03
CA TYR A 100 5.40 -11.10 5.37
C TYR A 100 4.18 -10.73 4.50
N MET A 101 4.26 -11.01 3.20
CA MET A 101 3.20 -10.66 2.24
C MET A 101 1.91 -11.47 2.40
N GLU A 102 1.95 -12.66 3.00
CA GLU A 102 0.75 -13.44 3.37
C GLU A 102 -0.19 -12.64 4.28
N TYR A 103 0.35 -11.82 5.17
CA TYR A 103 -0.43 -10.90 6.00
C TYR A 103 -0.82 -9.63 5.23
N MET A 104 0.14 -9.04 4.51
CA MET A 104 -0.09 -7.76 3.84
C MET A 104 -1.13 -7.83 2.73
N TRP A 105 -1.13 -8.86 1.88
CA TRP A 105 -2.04 -8.92 0.74
C TRP A 105 -3.52 -8.84 1.15
N PRO A 106 -4.04 -9.72 2.03
CA PRO A 106 -5.44 -9.66 2.43
C PRO A 106 -5.80 -8.32 3.08
N GLN A 107 -4.91 -7.78 3.93
CA GLN A 107 -5.19 -6.55 4.68
C GLN A 107 -5.23 -5.32 3.77
N GLN A 108 -4.36 -5.28 2.77
CA GLN A 108 -4.33 -4.23 1.76
C GLN A 108 -5.58 -4.31 0.88
N PHE A 109 -5.86 -5.46 0.27
CA PHE A 109 -7.00 -5.62 -0.64
C PHE A 109 -8.34 -5.37 0.06
N LYS A 110 -8.52 -5.84 1.31
CA LYS A 110 -9.73 -5.56 2.09
C LYS A 110 -10.01 -4.05 2.22
N ARG A 111 -8.96 -3.23 2.22
CA ARG A 111 -9.00 -1.76 2.34
C ARG A 111 -8.84 -1.03 1.00
N ALA A 112 -8.95 -1.74 -0.12
CA ALA A 112 -8.70 -1.20 -1.46
C ALA A 112 -7.30 -0.56 -1.62
N SER A 113 -6.36 -0.95 -0.79
CA SER A 113 -4.93 -0.68 -0.93
C SER A 113 -4.32 -1.79 -1.78
N HIS A 114 -3.36 -1.48 -2.64
CA HIS A 114 -2.81 -2.45 -3.59
C HIS A 114 -1.45 -2.00 -4.13
N PRO A 115 -0.62 -2.94 -4.63
CA PRO A 115 0.60 -2.57 -5.34
C PRO A 115 0.23 -1.91 -6.67
N VAL A 116 1.03 -0.95 -7.11
CA VAL A 116 0.90 -0.24 -8.38
C VAL A 116 2.15 -0.44 -9.24
N PHE A 117 3.29 -0.63 -8.59
CA PHE A 117 4.55 -0.93 -9.25
C PHE A 117 5.34 -1.90 -8.37
N PHE A 118 5.97 -2.89 -8.99
CA PHE A 118 6.87 -3.82 -8.31
C PHE A 118 7.85 -4.37 -9.34
N ALA A 119 9.11 -3.96 -9.27
CA ALA A 119 10.10 -4.33 -10.27
C ALA A 119 11.49 -4.50 -9.69
N ASN A 120 12.27 -5.42 -10.27
CA ASN A 120 13.69 -5.50 -10.01
C ASN A 120 14.41 -4.32 -10.66
N VAL A 121 15.38 -3.76 -9.94
CA VAL A 121 16.26 -2.70 -10.44
C VAL A 121 17.20 -3.29 -11.48
N LEU A 122 17.33 -2.60 -12.61
CA LEU A 122 18.14 -3.08 -13.74
C LEU A 122 19.61 -2.65 -13.67
N ASN A 123 19.90 -1.56 -12.95
CA ASN A 123 21.24 -1.01 -12.79
C ASN A 123 21.28 -0.15 -11.52
N PRO A 124 22.41 -0.05 -10.82
CA PRO A 124 22.61 1.02 -9.83
C PRO A 124 22.27 2.39 -10.40
N ALA A 125 21.94 3.34 -9.53
CA ALA A 125 21.52 4.68 -9.92
C ALA A 125 22.53 5.33 -10.87
N LEU A 126 22.03 5.75 -12.05
CA LEU A 126 22.85 6.29 -13.15
C LEU A 126 23.32 7.73 -12.87
N ASP A 127 22.55 8.48 -12.11
CA ASP A 127 22.84 9.86 -11.72
C ASP A 127 22.55 10.04 -10.23
N ILE A 128 23.53 10.60 -9.51
CA ILE A 128 23.54 10.67 -8.05
C ILE A 128 24.19 11.99 -7.64
N VAL A 129 23.39 12.85 -7.02
CA VAL A 129 23.82 14.15 -6.51
C VAL A 129 23.40 14.26 -5.06
N ALA A 130 24.38 14.46 -4.16
CA ALA A 130 24.17 14.62 -2.71
C ALA A 130 23.37 13.48 -2.03
N ALA A 131 23.51 12.24 -2.53
CA ALA A 131 22.83 11.05 -2.02
C ALA A 131 23.78 9.84 -1.92
N GLN A 132 24.97 10.04 -1.33
CA GLN A 132 25.94 8.96 -1.13
C GLN A 132 25.34 7.83 -0.27
N GLY A 133 25.59 6.57 -0.64
CA GLY A 133 25.06 5.37 0.03
C GLY A 133 23.71 4.87 -0.51
N MET A 134 23.05 5.64 -1.38
CA MET A 134 21.74 5.33 -1.95
C MET A 134 21.82 4.78 -3.39
N GLU A 135 23.01 4.35 -3.82
CA GLU A 135 23.30 4.01 -5.23
C GLU A 135 22.69 2.67 -5.66
N LYS A 136 22.54 1.74 -4.72
CA LYS A 136 22.16 0.34 -4.98
C LYS A 136 20.89 -0.04 -4.25
N TRP A 137 20.01 -0.69 -5.00
CA TRP A 137 18.72 -1.26 -4.59
C TRP A 137 18.44 -2.45 -5.50
N ASP A 138 17.71 -3.44 -5.00
CA ASP A 138 17.31 -4.61 -5.80
C ASP A 138 15.89 -4.50 -6.31
N ILE A 139 14.99 -3.90 -5.52
CA ILE A 139 13.57 -3.76 -5.86
C ILE A 139 13.11 -2.34 -5.59
N VAL A 140 12.26 -1.84 -6.50
CA VAL A 140 11.39 -0.69 -6.23
C VAL A 140 9.95 -1.15 -6.24
N ALA A 141 9.22 -0.83 -5.17
CA ALA A 141 7.83 -1.20 -5.00
C ALA A 141 6.98 0.00 -4.57
N ILE A 142 5.88 0.24 -5.27
CA ILE A 142 4.96 1.32 -4.98
C ILE A 142 3.62 0.72 -4.60
N PHE A 143 3.13 1.08 -3.42
CA PHE A 143 1.83 0.64 -2.91
C PHE A 143 0.91 1.84 -2.75
N ARG A 144 -0.29 1.78 -3.30
CA ARG A 144 -1.36 2.71 -2.95
C ARG A 144 -1.98 2.28 -1.63
N TYR A 145 -2.15 3.23 -0.72
CA TYR A 145 -3.00 3.11 0.46
C TYR A 145 -4.24 3.97 0.28
N ARG A 146 -5.42 3.42 0.54
CA ARG A 146 -6.69 4.17 0.41
C ARG A 146 -6.79 5.33 1.42
N SER A 147 -6.18 5.21 2.59
CA SER A 147 -6.12 6.26 3.62
C SER A 147 -4.95 6.05 4.59
N ARG A 148 -4.56 7.09 5.34
CA ARG A 148 -3.59 6.95 6.44
C ARG A 148 -4.11 6.05 7.54
N ARG A 149 -5.41 6.13 7.85
CA ARG A 149 -6.11 5.19 8.75
C ARG A 149 -5.85 3.73 8.37
N ASP A 150 -6.03 3.39 7.09
CA ASP A 150 -5.82 2.03 6.60
C ASP A 150 -4.36 1.57 6.84
N LEU A 151 -3.36 2.44 6.67
CA LEU A 151 -1.96 2.13 6.99
C LEU A 151 -1.78 1.79 8.48
N PHE A 152 -2.32 2.62 9.38
CA PHE A 152 -2.15 2.42 10.83
C PHE A 152 -2.92 1.21 11.34
N GLU A 153 -4.14 0.95 10.86
CA GLU A 153 -4.87 -0.27 11.23
C GLU A 153 -4.15 -1.56 10.82
N ILE A 154 -3.44 -1.53 9.70
CA ILE A 154 -2.59 -2.66 9.26
C ILE A 154 -1.37 -2.76 10.16
N GLY A 155 -0.66 -1.64 10.34
CA GLY A 155 0.60 -1.61 11.08
C GLY A 155 0.46 -1.83 12.58
N LEU A 156 -0.70 -1.57 13.18
CA LEU A 156 -0.96 -1.74 14.62
C LEU A 156 -1.60 -3.08 14.97
N ASN A 157 -1.84 -3.95 13.98
CA ASN A 157 -2.32 -5.28 14.25
C ASN A 157 -1.18 -6.12 14.84
N PRO A 158 -1.40 -6.90 15.92
CA PRO A 158 -0.36 -7.75 16.51
C PRO A 158 0.27 -8.74 15.53
N VAL A 159 -0.50 -9.23 14.55
CA VAL A 159 0.02 -10.12 13.49
C VAL A 159 1.00 -9.38 12.58
N PHE A 160 0.84 -8.06 12.40
CA PHE A 160 1.80 -7.29 11.63
C PHE A 160 3.17 -7.25 12.30
N ASP A 161 3.25 -7.08 13.62
CA ASP A 161 4.53 -7.04 14.32
C ASP A 161 5.33 -8.33 14.10
N GLU A 162 4.70 -9.49 14.32
CA GLU A 162 5.30 -10.81 14.06
C GLU A 162 5.81 -10.95 12.62
N ARG A 163 5.02 -10.48 11.65
CA ARG A 163 5.34 -10.58 10.23
C ARG A 163 6.36 -9.54 9.78
N HIS A 164 6.42 -8.40 10.46
CA HIS A 164 7.31 -7.30 10.11
C HIS A 164 8.77 -7.65 10.37
N GLU A 165 9.06 -8.48 11.37
CA GLU A 165 10.40 -9.01 11.61
C GLU A 165 10.97 -9.74 10.38
N TYR A 166 10.15 -10.53 9.69
CA TYR A 166 10.55 -11.19 8.45
C TYR A 166 10.85 -10.20 7.32
N LYS A 167 10.12 -9.08 7.25
CA LYS A 167 10.45 -8.00 6.30
C LYS A 167 11.81 -7.39 6.64
N VAL A 168 12.05 -7.09 7.92
CA VAL A 168 13.31 -6.49 8.37
C VAL A 168 14.48 -7.43 8.10
N GLU A 169 14.36 -8.71 8.44
CA GLU A 169 15.43 -9.70 8.23
C GLU A 169 15.69 -9.99 6.74
N ALA A 170 14.66 -9.90 5.90
CA ALA A 170 14.80 -10.13 4.47
C ALA A 170 15.59 -9.01 3.74
N LEU A 171 15.87 -7.89 4.39
CA LEU A 171 16.39 -6.69 3.74
C LEU A 171 17.63 -6.17 4.47
N ASP A 172 18.71 -5.93 3.74
CA ASP A 172 19.91 -5.26 4.29
C ASP A 172 19.61 -3.79 4.58
N LYS A 173 18.81 -3.16 3.72
CA LYS A 173 18.28 -1.81 3.93
C LYS A 173 16.98 -1.59 3.19
N THR A 174 16.19 -0.65 3.69
CA THR A 174 14.98 -0.18 3.04
C THR A 174 14.71 1.28 3.35
N ILE A 175 14.12 1.97 2.39
CA ILE A 175 13.44 3.25 2.63
C ILE A 175 12.00 3.15 2.14
N ALA A 176 11.09 3.78 2.86
CA ALA A 176 9.68 3.86 2.51
C ALA A 176 9.21 5.32 2.64
N ILE A 177 8.80 5.91 1.52
CA ILE A 177 8.51 7.35 1.43
C ILE A 177 7.04 7.55 1.03
N PRO A 178 6.23 8.21 1.86
CA PRO A 178 4.86 8.54 1.49
C PRO A 178 4.88 9.71 0.50
N VAL A 179 4.12 9.57 -0.58
CA VAL A 179 3.96 10.60 -1.61
C VAL A 179 2.47 10.77 -1.93
N GLU A 180 2.11 11.97 -2.39
CA GLU A 180 0.74 12.27 -2.81
C GLU A 180 0.31 11.43 -4.01
N THR A 181 -0.99 11.15 -4.11
CA THR A 181 -1.58 10.44 -5.25
C THR A 181 -1.39 11.22 -6.55
N PRO A 182 -0.74 10.62 -7.56
CA PRO A 182 -0.67 11.23 -8.89
C PRO A 182 -2.06 11.29 -9.53
N PHE A 183 -2.41 12.43 -10.12
CA PHE A 183 -3.71 12.62 -10.79
C PHE A 183 -4.01 11.58 -11.88
N ILE A 184 -2.97 11.09 -12.57
CA ILE A 184 -3.12 10.22 -13.75
C ILE A 184 -3.41 8.76 -13.36
N THR A 185 -3.15 8.36 -12.10
CA THR A 185 -3.23 6.95 -11.68
C THR A 185 -4.53 6.61 -10.93
N ASP A 186 -5.54 7.49 -10.95
CA ASP A 186 -6.81 7.24 -10.28
C ASP A 186 -7.65 6.15 -11.00
N LEU A 187 -7.70 4.96 -10.41
CA LEU A 187 -8.47 3.83 -10.95
C LEU A 187 -9.98 4.10 -11.02
N ARG A 188 -10.50 5.06 -10.23
CA ARG A 188 -11.91 5.47 -10.32
C ARG A 188 -12.18 6.08 -11.68
N LEU A 189 -11.34 7.02 -12.10
CA LEU A 189 -11.46 7.65 -13.42
C LEU A 189 -11.23 6.64 -14.54
N ALA A 190 -10.20 5.79 -14.43
CA ALA A 190 -9.90 4.78 -15.43
C ALA A 190 -11.09 3.81 -15.62
N LEU A 191 -11.66 3.29 -14.52
CA LEU A 191 -12.81 2.41 -14.56
C LEU A 191 -14.06 3.11 -15.09
N PHE A 192 -14.31 4.36 -14.68
CA PHE A 192 -15.42 5.16 -15.18
C PHE A 192 -15.37 5.29 -16.71
N VAL A 193 -14.22 5.72 -17.24
CA VAL A 193 -14.01 5.89 -18.69
C VAL A 193 -14.15 4.55 -19.41
N PHE A 194 -13.56 3.48 -18.88
CA PHE A 194 -13.67 2.14 -19.46
C PHE A 194 -15.13 1.69 -19.54
N LEU A 195 -15.88 1.77 -18.44
CA LEU A 195 -17.28 1.35 -18.38
C LEU A 195 -18.18 2.22 -19.26
N LEU A 196 -17.91 3.53 -19.33
CA LEU A 196 -18.62 4.46 -20.21
C LEU A 196 -18.40 4.09 -21.68
N LEU A 197 -17.16 3.90 -22.10
CA LEU A 197 -16.83 3.49 -23.47
C LEU A 197 -17.46 2.14 -23.82
N PHE A 198 -17.37 1.17 -22.91
CA PHE A 198 -18.01 -0.13 -23.08
C PHE A 198 -19.52 -0.01 -23.27
N GLY A 199 -20.21 0.75 -22.42
CA GLY A 199 -21.64 1.01 -22.53
C GLY A 199 -22.01 1.64 -23.87
N LEU A 200 -21.28 2.68 -24.29
CA LEU A 200 -21.51 3.37 -25.56
C LEU A 200 -21.30 2.46 -26.78
N ILE A 201 -20.25 1.62 -26.77
CA ILE A 201 -19.98 0.66 -27.85
C ILE A 201 -21.11 -0.36 -27.96
N VAL A 202 -21.54 -0.95 -26.84
CA VAL A 202 -22.62 -1.94 -26.83
C VAL A 202 -23.94 -1.33 -27.26
N GLU A 203 -24.24 -0.11 -26.83
CA GLU A 203 -25.46 0.60 -27.25
C GLU A 203 -25.43 0.92 -28.75
N ARG A 204 -24.27 1.30 -29.30
CA ARG A 204 -24.10 1.55 -30.74
C ARG A 204 -24.29 0.29 -31.59
N ILE A 205 -23.81 -0.88 -31.14
CA ILE A 205 -23.96 -2.15 -31.86
C ILE A 205 -25.40 -2.67 -31.83
N ARG A 206 -26.16 -2.35 -30.78
CA ARG A 206 -27.55 -2.82 -30.59
C ARG A 206 -28.61 -1.87 -31.15
N SER A 207 -28.22 -0.66 -31.57
CA SER A 207 -29.09 0.34 -32.21
C SER A 207 -29.16 0.15 -33.72
#